data_AF-A0A7V6PHC2-F1
#
_entry.id   AF-A0A7V6PHC2-F1
#
_cell.length_a   1.000
_cell.length_b   1.000
_cell.length_c   1.000
_cell.angle_alpha   90.00
_cell.angle_beta   90.00
_cell.angle_gamma   90.00
#
_symmetry.space_group_name_H-M   'P 1'
#
loop_
_entity.id
_entity.type
_entity.pdbx_description
1 polymer ?
#
loop_
_entity_poly.entity_id
_entity_poly.type
_entity_poly.pdbx_seq_one_letter_code
_entity_poly.pdbx_strand_id
1 'polypeptide(L)' 'RGVTRLVLETGTGPGFAGAWRLYENSGFTRCGVVLDYPESEYSAFFEKRLIEAH' A
#
# COMPACT_ATOMS: atom_id res chain seq x y z
N ARG A 1 -15.53 7.63 14.51
CA ARG A 1 -14.64 6.45 14.46
C ARG A 1 -13.53 6.78 13.47
N GLY A 2 -12.27 6.70 13.88
CA GLY A 2 -11.12 7.07 13.05
C GLY A 2 -10.74 5.98 12.04
N VAL A 3 -9.91 6.35 11.05
CA VAL A 3 -9.29 5.41 10.11
C VAL A 3 -8.04 4.84 10.77
N THR A 4 -7.95 3.52 10.89
CA THR A 4 -6.82 2.83 11.55
C THR A 4 -5.83 2.20 10.56
N ARG A 5 -6.20 2.11 9.28
CA ARG A 5 -5.40 1.47 8.23
C ARG A 5 -5.60 2.23 6.92
N LEU A 6 -4.48 2.56 6.29
CA LEU A 6 -4.46 3.10 4.94
C LEU A 6 -3.88 2.04 4.01
N VAL A 7 -4.50 1.85 2.85
CA VAL A 7 -4.04 0.94 1.80
C VAL A 7 -3.86 1.72 0.51
N LEU A 8 -2.78 1.42 -0.23
CA LEU A 8 -2.47 1.97 -1.54
C LEU A 8 -2.45 0.83 -2.55
N GLU A 9 -3.03 1.07 -3.73
CA GLU A 9 -2.82 0.27 -4.93
C GLU A 9 -1.87 1.02 -5.88
N THR A 10 -0.93 0.31 -6.49
CA THR A 10 0.03 0.85 -7.44
C THR A 10 0.41 -0.20 -8.49
N GLY A 11 1.11 0.18 -9.56
CA GLY A 11 1.55 -0.75 -10.59
C GLY A 11 2.81 -1.55 -10.22
N THR A 12 3.05 -2.68 -10.89
CA THR A 12 4.23 -3.56 -10.72
C THR A 12 5.44 -3.25 -11.61
N GLY A 13 5.29 -2.36 -12.59
CA GLY A 13 6.35 -2.04 -13.55
C GLY A 13 7.52 -1.23 -12.97
N PRO A 14 8.70 -1.21 -13.64
CA PRO A 14 9.90 -0.49 -13.18
C PRO A 14 9.68 1.00 -12.89
N GLY A 15 8.72 1.64 -13.57
CA GLY A 15 8.37 3.05 -13.36
C GLY A 15 7.83 3.36 -11.94
N PHE A 16 7.37 2.35 -11.20
CA PHE A 16 6.82 2.52 -9.86
C PHE A 16 7.86 2.33 -8.75
N ALA A 17 9.09 1.92 -9.07
CA ALA A 17 10.11 1.63 -8.06
C ALA A 17 10.49 2.84 -7.19
N GLY A 18 10.34 4.08 -7.70
CA GLY A 18 10.50 5.29 -6.90
C GLY A 18 9.36 5.50 -5.90
N ALA A 19 8.12 5.24 -6.33
CA ALA A 19 6.94 5.32 -5.47
C ALA A 19 6.97 4.26 -4.36
N TRP A 20 7.39 3.03 -4.68
CA TRP A 20 7.51 1.95 -3.69
C TRP A 20 8.49 2.30 -2.57
N ARG A 21 9.67 2.83 -2.93
CA ARG A 21 10.64 3.33 -1.95
C ARG A 21 10.06 4.43 -1.07
N LEU A 22 9.29 5.34 -1.65
CA LEU A 22 8.60 6.39 -0.88
C LEU A 22 7.61 5.79 0.12
N TYR A 23 6.82 4.79 -0.30
CA TYR A 23 5.86 4.13 0.58
C TYR A 23 6.57 3.42 1.73
N GLU A 24 7.58 2.61 1.42
CA GLU A 24 8.39 1.88 2.42
C GLU A 24 9.04 2.85 3.42
N ASN A 25 9.68 3.92 2.93
CA ASN A 25 10.27 4.96 3.77
C ASN A 25 9.22 5.69 4.62
N SER A 26 7.98 5.76 4.15
CA SER A 26 6.85 6.36 4.88
C SER A 26 6.18 5.37 5.85
N GLY A 27 6.72 4.17 6.01
CA GLY A 27 6.23 3.14 6.92
C GLY A 27 5.10 2.28 6.37
N PHE A 28 4.93 2.23 5.05
CA PHE A 28 4.07 1.23 4.42
C PHE A 28 4.82 -0.08 4.22
N THR A 29 4.07 -1.18 4.18
CA THR A 29 4.59 -2.52 3.88
C THR A 29 3.75 -3.19 2.80
N ARG A 30 4.35 -4.05 1.99
CA ARG A 30 3.62 -4.78 0.93
C ARG A 30 2.57 -5.71 1.55
N CYS A 31 1.38 -5.74 0.97
CA CYS A 31 0.31 -6.65 1.38
C CYS A 31 -0.33 -7.33 0.17
N GLY A 32 -1.15 -8.34 0.44
CA GLY A 32 -1.96 -9.01 -0.59
C GLY A 32 -3.09 -8.11 -1.09
N VAL A 33 -3.87 -8.63 -2.03
CA VAL A 33 -5.05 -7.94 -2.55
C VAL A 33 -6.02 -7.64 -1.42
N VAL A 34 -6.65 -6.47 -1.48
CA VAL A 34 -7.66 -6.02 -0.53
C VAL A 34 -8.98 -5.81 -1.25
N LEU A 35 -10.07 -5.72 -0.48
CA LEU A 35 -11.40 -5.30 -0.95
C LEU A 35 -12.00 -6.17 -2.07
N ASP A 36 -11.71 -7.47 -2.06
CA ASP A 36 -12.26 -8.47 -2.99
C ASP A 36 -11.98 -8.18 -4.48
N TYR A 37 -10.96 -7.36 -4.77
CA TYR A 37 -10.46 -7.20 -6.14
C TYR A 37 -9.82 -8.52 -6.64
N PRO A 38 -9.93 -8.83 -7.93
CA PRO A 38 -9.22 -9.98 -8.50
C PRO A 38 -7.71 -9.75 -8.42
N GLU A 39 -6.96 -10.82 -8.15
CA GLU A 39 -5.51 -10.79 -8.30
C GLU A 39 -5.14 -10.39 -9.74
N SER A 40 -4.33 -9.34 -9.85
CA SER A 40 -3.79 -8.82 -11.09
C SER A 40 -2.27 -8.80 -10.99
N GLU A 41 -1.58 -9.38 -11.97
CA GLU A 41 -0.11 -9.31 -12.06
C GLU A 41 0.42 -7.87 -12.22
N TYR A 42 -0.47 -6.94 -12.59
CA TYR A 42 -0.15 -5.53 -12.79
C TYR A 42 -0.29 -4.69 -11.52
N SER A 43 -0.96 -5.20 -10.48
CA SER A 43 -1.24 -4.45 -9.26
C SER A 43 -0.36 -4.90 -8.09
N ALA A 44 0.05 -3.92 -7.29
CA ALA A 44 0.77 -4.08 -6.04
C ALA A 44 0.04 -3.31 -4.95
N PHE A 45 -0.10 -3.92 -3.77
CA PHE A 45 -0.77 -3.30 -2.64
C PHE A 45 0.21 -3.06 -1.50
N PHE A 46 0.02 -1.93 -0.82
CA PHE A 46 0.81 -1.53 0.33
C PHE A 46 -0.10 -1.03 1.44
N GLU A 47 0.20 -1.33 2.69
CA GLU A 47 -0.57 -0.89 3.83
C GLU A 47 0.27 -0.20 4.90
N LYS A 48 -0.37 0.72 5.62
CA LYS A 48 0.17 1.36 6.81
C LYS A 48 -0.90 1.41 7.90
N ARG A 49 -0.54 0.98 9.11
CA ARG A 49 -1.37 1.20 10.30
C ARG A 49 -1.20 2.64 10.76
N LEU A 50 -2.32 3.32 10.97
CA LEU A 50 -2.36 4.66 11.54
C LEU A 50 -2.51 4.50 13.06
N ILE A 51 -1.43 4.77 13.78
CA ILE A 51 -1.53 5.02 15.22
C ILE A 51 -2.15 6.40 15.40
N GLU A 52 -3.18 6.50 16.25
CA GLU A 52 -3.71 7.81 16.63
C GLU A 52 -2.58 8.58 17.33
N ALA A 53 -2.16 9.70 16.75
CA ALA A 53 -1.29 10.64 17.44
C ALA A 53 -2.04 11.11 18.69
N HIS A 54 -1.55 10.69 19.85
CA HIS A 54 -2.05 11.16 21.15
C HIS A 54 -1.65 12.63 21.36
#